data_AF-A0AB36RUL4-F1
#
_entry.id   AF-A0AB36RUL4-F1
#
_cell.length_a   1.000
_cell.length_b   1.000
_cell.length_c   1.000
_cell.angle_alpha   90.00
_cell.angle_beta   90.00
_cell.angle_gamma   90.00
#
_symmetry.space_group_name_H-M   'P 1'
#
loop_
_entity.id
_entity.type
_entity.pdbx_description
1 polymer ?
#
loop_
_entity_poly.entity_id
_entity_poly.type
_entity_poly.pdbx_seq_one_letter_code
_entity_poly.pdbx_strand_id
1 'polypeptide(L)' 'MENSKKTWEIDGEIWLHCPVCGTEVMDYDICDVCQWQNTGETNIDGGPNEMTLAEAKEAYAKDLPIR' A
#
# COMPACT_ATOMS: atom_id res chain seq x y z
N MET A 1 4.95 13.70 15.42
CA MET A 1 5.62 13.10 14.23
C MET A 1 4.53 12.86 13.22
N GLU A 2 4.23 13.86 12.42
CA GLU A 2 3.06 13.88 11.53
C GLU A 2 3.56 13.76 10.10
N ASN A 3 4.09 12.58 9.76
CA ASN A 3 4.36 12.21 8.37
C ASN A 3 3.15 11.44 7.85
N SER A 4 1.97 12.07 7.92
CA SER A 4 0.77 11.55 7.26
C SER A 4 1.07 11.50 5.75
N LYS A 5 0.96 10.31 5.20
CA LYS A 5 1.27 9.99 3.81
C LYS A 5 0.51 10.96 2.92
N LYS A 6 1.24 11.75 2.11
CA LYS A 6 0.63 12.69 1.18
C LYS A 6 0.07 11.91 -0.01
N THR A 7 -1.18 12.17 -0.36
CA THR A 7 -1.76 11.81 -1.66
C THR A 7 -1.50 12.92 -2.68
N TRP A 8 -1.60 12.60 -3.96
CA TRP A 8 -1.55 13.56 -5.07
C TRP A 8 -2.48 13.12 -6.20
N GLU A 9 -2.74 14.01 -7.17
CA GLU A 9 -3.66 13.75 -8.29
C GLU A 9 -2.88 13.59 -9.60
N ILE A 10 -3.24 12.57 -10.39
CA ILE A 10 -2.76 12.38 -11.77
C ILE A 10 -3.98 12.09 -12.63
N ASP A 11 -4.23 12.94 -13.63
CA ASP A 11 -5.35 12.80 -14.58
C ASP A 11 -6.74 12.64 -13.94
N GLY A 12 -6.96 13.27 -12.77
CA GLY A 12 -8.22 13.19 -12.02
C GLY A 12 -8.31 12.03 -11.02
N GLU A 13 -7.30 11.15 -10.99
CA GLU A 13 -7.23 10.03 -10.05
C GLU A 13 -6.31 10.34 -8.87
N ILE A 14 -6.63 9.81 -7.68
CA ILE A 14 -5.82 9.98 -6.48
C ILE A 14 -4.74 8.89 -6.44
N TRP A 15 -3.52 9.30 -6.08
CA TRP A 15 -2.35 8.44 -5.96
C TRP A 15 -1.69 8.59 -4.60
N LEU A 16 -1.04 7.52 -4.16
CA LEU A 16 -0.24 7.47 -2.95
C LEU A 16 0.97 6.57 -3.11
N HIS A 17 1.89 6.64 -2.16
CA HIS A 17 2.94 5.63 -2.03
C HIS A 17 2.39 4.38 -1.34
N CYS A 18 2.57 3.23 -1.99
CA CYS A 18 2.29 1.93 -1.42
C CYS A 18 2.95 1.82 -0.03
N PRO A 19 2.18 1.49 1.02
CA PRO A 19 2.72 1.49 2.38
C PRO A 19 3.72 0.37 2.64
N VAL A 20 3.81 -0.62 1.74
CA VAL A 20 4.73 -1.76 1.83
C VAL A 20 6.06 -1.46 1.15
N CYS A 21 6.03 -1.18 -0.16
CA CYS A 21 7.23 -1.06 -0.98
C CYS A 21 7.60 0.38 -1.37
N GLY A 22 6.70 1.35 -1.17
CA GLY A 22 6.89 2.75 -1.52
C GLY A 22 6.62 3.11 -2.98
N THR A 23 6.34 2.14 -3.85
CA THR A 23 5.95 2.41 -5.24
C THR A 23 4.65 3.20 -5.32
N GLU A 24 4.52 4.07 -6.31
CA GLU A 24 3.29 4.81 -6.59
C GLU A 24 2.16 3.82 -6.96
N VAL A 25 1.00 4.02 -6.36
CA VAL A 25 -0.21 3.21 -6.60
C VAL A 25 -1.43 4.12 -6.52
N MET A 26 -2.42 3.85 -7.36
CA MET A 26 -3.69 4.55 -7.33
C MET A 26 -4.43 4.24 -6.03
N ASP A 27 -5.20 5.19 -5.52
CA ASP A 27 -6.01 5.01 -4.32
C ASP A 27 -7.02 3.88 -4.51
N TYR A 28 -7.17 3.03 -3.49
CA TYR A 28 -8.03 1.82 -3.53
C TYR A 28 -7.67 0.78 -4.62
N ASP A 29 -6.40 0.72 -5.03
CA ASP A 29 -5.90 -0.23 -6.04
C ASP A 29 -4.84 -1.21 -5.50
N ILE A 30 -4.45 -2.18 -6.33
CA ILE A 30 -3.45 -3.20 -6.05
C ILE A 30 -2.08 -2.69 -6.52
N CYS A 31 -1.07 -2.76 -5.64
CA CYS A 31 0.28 -2.39 -6.02
C CYS A 31 0.88 -3.43 -6.98
N ASP A 32 1.20 -3.04 -8.21
CA ASP A 32 1.79 -3.95 -9.22
C ASP A 32 3.12 -4.59 -8.81
N VAL A 33 3.86 -3.97 -7.88
CA VAL A 33 5.18 -4.46 -7.43
C VAL A 33 5.06 -5.51 -6.34
N CYS A 34 4.29 -5.22 -5.29
CA CYS A 34 4.23 -6.06 -4.09
C CYS A 34 2.88 -6.74 -3.87
N GLN A 35 1.89 -6.46 -4.72
CA GLN A 35 0.53 -7.01 -4.67
C GLN A 35 -0.29 -6.64 -3.43
N TRP A 36 0.20 -5.74 -2.58
CA TRP A 36 -0.58 -5.18 -1.48
C TRP A 36 -1.74 -4.35 -2.01
N GLN A 37 -2.96 -4.65 -1.55
CA GLN A 37 -4.15 -3.89 -1.87
C GLN A 37 -4.27 -2.74 -0.88
N ASN A 38 -4.10 -1.50 -1.37
CA ASN A 38 -4.22 -0.33 -0.51
C ASN A 38 -5.70 0.01 -0.29
N THR A 39 -6.02 0.59 0.87
CA THR A 39 -7.41 0.87 1.26
C THR A 39 -7.66 2.36 1.50
N GLY A 40 -7.00 3.23 0.75
CA GLY A 40 -7.02 4.66 1.02
C GLY A 40 -5.72 5.21 1.61
N GLU A 41 -5.69 6.53 1.81
CA GLU A 41 -4.65 7.26 2.55
C GLU A 41 -4.26 6.58 3.88
N THR A 42 -5.27 6.20 4.68
CA THR A 42 -5.06 5.65 6.02
C THR A 42 -4.44 4.25 6.00
N ASN A 43 -4.77 3.42 5.00
CA ASN A 43 -4.48 1.97 4.93
C ASN A 43 -4.86 1.20 6.20
N ILE A 44 -5.84 0.29 6.11
CA ILE A 44 -6.30 -0.54 7.23
C ILE A 44 -5.77 -1.97 7.13
N ASP A 45 -5.39 -2.54 8.28
CA ASP A 45 -4.99 -3.94 8.37
C ASP A 45 -6.20 -4.87 8.20
N GLY A 46 -6.01 -5.98 7.48
CA GLY A 46 -6.98 -7.06 7.37
C GLY A 46 -8.25 -6.75 6.56
N GLY A 47 -8.23 -5.70 5.73
CA GLY A 47 -9.30 -5.44 4.74
C GLY A 47 -9.35 -6.54 3.67
N PRO A 48 -9.01 -6.25 2.40
CA PRO A 48 -8.91 -7.29 1.38
C PRO A 48 -7.63 -8.15 1.44
N ASN A 49 -6.67 -7.82 2.31
CA ASN A 49 -5.40 -8.55 2.47
C ASN A 49 -5.51 -9.63 3.56
N GLU A 50 -4.88 -10.79 3.38
CA GLU A 50 -4.89 -11.90 4.36
C GLU A 50 -3.91 -11.69 5.53
N MET A 51 -3.10 -10.63 5.49
CA MET A 51 -2.10 -10.29 6.49
C MET A 51 -2.13 -8.81 6.89
N THR A 52 -1.51 -8.49 8.02
CA THR A 52 -1.32 -7.11 8.49
C THR A 52 -0.29 -6.36 7.64
N LEU A 53 -0.31 -5.03 7.68
CA LEU A 53 0.70 -4.21 6.99
C LEU A 53 2.12 -4.48 7.50
N ALA A 54 2.26 -4.82 8.78
CA ALA A 54 3.54 -5.18 9.37
C ALA A 54 4.07 -6.50 8.76
N GLU A 55 3.22 -7.52 8.69
CA GLU A 55 3.56 -8.80 8.06
C GLU A 55 3.88 -8.65 6.58
N ALA A 56 3.13 -7.82 5.84
CA ALA A 56 3.40 -7.55 4.43
C ALA A 56 4.76 -6.87 4.22
N LYS A 57 5.14 -5.91 5.08
CA LYS A 57 6.47 -5.29 5.04
C LYS A 57 7.57 -6.31 5.32
N GLU A 58 7.37 -7.20 6.28
CA GLU A 58 8.33 -8.28 6.55
C GLU A 58 8.42 -9.28 5.41
N ALA A 59 7.30 -9.66 4.80
CA ALA A 59 7.26 -10.56 3.65
C ALA A 59 8.01 -9.94 2.47
N TYR A 60 7.75 -8.67 2.16
CA TYR A 60 8.44 -7.93 1.11
C TYR A 60 9.96 -7.88 1.33
N ALA A 61 10.40 -7.57 2.56
CA ALA A 61 11.82 -7.53 2.90
C ALA A 61 12.53 -8.91 2.82
N LYS A 62 11.76 -9.99 2.81
CA LYS A 62 12.25 -11.38 2.71
C LYS A 62 12.01 -11.99 1.31
N ASP A 63 11.55 -11.20 0.34
CA ASP A 63 11.12 -11.66 -0.99
C ASP A 63 10.06 -12.80 -0.93
N LEU A 64 9.20 -12.76 0.10
CA LEU A 64 8.10 -13.70 0.27
C LEU A 64 6.80 -13.14 -0.35
N PRO A 65 5.89 -14.03 -0.80
CA PRO A 65 4.60 -13.59 -1.34
C PRO A 65 3.76 -12.84 -0.32
N ILE A 66 3.15 -11.73 -0.75
CA ILE A 66 2.08 -11.03 -0.06
C ILE A 66 0.76 -11.51 -0.68
N ARG A 67 -0.16 -11.98 0.18
CA ARG A 67 -1.47 -12.52 -0.18
C ARG A 67 -2.49 -12.01 0.83
#